data_AF-A0A8I3A7C9-F1
#
_entry.id   AF-A0A8I3A7C9-F1
#
_cell.length_a   1.000
_cell.length_b   1.000
_cell.length_c   1.000
_cell.angle_alpha   90.00
_cell.angle_beta   90.00
_cell.angle_gamma   90.00
#
_symmetry.space_group_name_H-M   'P 1'
#
loop_
_entity.id
_entity.type
_entity.pdbx_description
1 polymer ?
#
loop_
_entity_poly.entity_id
_entity_poly.type
_entity_poly.pdbx_seq_one_letter_code
_entity_poly.pdbx_strand_id
1 'polypeptide(L)'
;MARMDKLKELISTINFNEPYNVQGHRQIYDHVDTLTSSDASSTIPVPSSLVFYAARNILSPSFIIGQIPDLLNLVTVIDTFRRFAVLKSDEALEWQQYYEHEKTCGRAEDVRLLAANEVRAMRRFLDKKDAQRREYIVLVRCLIRLYTHYLWTAPESCLLAKRLNDFFPGSFNGADMPSDLLFHVDLSEKRRRISCD
;
A
#
# COMPACT_ATOMS: atom_id res chain seq x y z
N MET A 1 -38.97 -13.93 -21.58
CA MET A 1 -38.95 -12.60 -22.26
C MET A 1 -39.71 -11.54 -21.46
N ALA A 2 -41.01 -11.72 -21.18
CA ALA A 2 -41.87 -10.71 -20.52
C ALA A 2 -41.43 -10.14 -19.13
N ARG A 3 -40.49 -10.78 -18.41
CA ARG A 3 -40.07 -10.37 -17.06
C ARG A 3 -39.11 -9.18 -17.03
N MET A 4 -38.19 -9.12 -18.00
CA MET A 4 -37.21 -8.04 -18.14
C MET A 4 -37.82 -6.79 -18.79
N ASP A 5 -38.85 -6.96 -19.61
CA ASP A 5 -39.56 -5.86 -20.26
C ASP A 5 -40.33 -5.02 -19.22
N LYS A 6 -40.98 -5.68 -18.26
CA LYS A 6 -41.65 -5.02 -17.12
C LYS A 6 -40.69 -4.26 -16.20
N LEU A 7 -39.47 -4.76 -16.01
CA LEU A 7 -38.44 -4.06 -15.22
C LEU A 7 -37.95 -2.80 -15.95
N LYS A 8 -37.77 -2.85 -17.27
CA LYS A 8 -37.41 -1.69 -18.09
C LYS A 8 -38.49 -0.61 -18.05
N GLU A 9 -39.75 -1.01 -18.08
CA GLU A 9 -40.90 -0.10 -17.97
C GLU A 9 -40.94 0.59 -16.59
N LEU A 10 -40.75 -0.15 -15.51
CA LEU A 10 -40.70 0.39 -14.14
C LEU A 10 -39.49 1.32 -13.90
N ILE A 11 -38.35 1.06 -14.55
CA ILE A 11 -37.17 1.94 -14.47
C ILE A 11 -37.38 3.21 -15.30
N SER A 12 -38.04 3.11 -16.46
CA SER A 12 -38.33 4.26 -17.34
C SER A 12 -39.33 5.26 -16.76
N THR A 13 -40.11 4.84 -15.77
CA THR A 13 -41.07 5.70 -15.05
C THR A 13 -40.45 6.43 -13.86
N ILE A 14 -39.19 6.14 -13.50
CA ILE A 14 -38.46 6.89 -12.47
C ILE A 14 -37.73 8.06 -13.12
N ASN A 15 -38.18 9.27 -12.79
CA ASN A 15 -37.46 10.49 -13.11
C ASN A 15 -36.34 10.71 -12.08
N PHE A 16 -35.10 10.38 -12.44
CA PHE A 16 -33.92 10.49 -11.56
C PHE A 16 -33.55 11.95 -11.20
N ASN A 17 -34.23 12.94 -11.78
CA ASN A 17 -34.03 14.36 -11.51
C ASN A 17 -35.03 14.93 -10.48
N GLU A 18 -35.95 14.13 -9.95
CA GLU A 18 -36.94 14.52 -8.93
C GLU A 18 -36.58 13.98 -7.53
N PRO A 19 -37.10 14.60 -6.45
CA PRO A 19 -36.90 14.10 -5.08
C PRO A 19 -37.45 12.67 -4.91
N TYR A 20 -36.72 11.90 -4.10
CA TYR A 20 -36.85 10.45 -3.92
C TYR A 20 -38.28 9.89 -3.96
N ASN A 21 -38.62 9.18 -5.04
CA ASN A 21 -39.92 8.54 -5.23
C ASN A 21 -39.99 7.17 -4.53
N VAL A 22 -40.32 7.20 -3.24
CA VAL A 22 -40.43 6.02 -2.36
C VAL A 22 -41.31 4.91 -2.98
N GLN A 23 -42.39 5.28 -3.66
CA GLN A 23 -43.38 4.34 -4.18
C GLN A 23 -42.91 3.65 -5.46
N GLY A 24 -42.23 4.38 -6.36
CA GLY A 24 -41.59 3.80 -7.54
C GLY A 24 -40.44 2.85 -7.17
N HIS A 25 -39.61 3.25 -6.20
CA HIS A 25 -38.54 2.38 -5.69
C HIS A 25 -39.07 1.10 -5.05
N ARG A 26 -40.18 1.17 -4.30
CA ARG A 26 -40.83 -0.01 -3.71
C ARG A 26 -41.34 -0.99 -4.77
N GLN A 27 -41.96 -0.48 -5.84
CA GLN A 27 -42.47 -1.31 -6.93
C GLN A 27 -41.36 -2.03 -7.71
N ILE A 28 -40.21 -1.38 -7.90
CA ILE A 28 -39.02 -2.04 -8.46
C ILE A 28 -38.51 -3.12 -7.52
N TYR A 29 -38.42 -2.82 -6.23
CA TYR A 29 -37.93 -3.78 -5.22
C TYR A 29 -38.82 -5.03 -5.17
N ASP A 30 -40.14 -4.86 -5.07
CA ASP A 30 -41.10 -5.97 -5.04
C ASP A 30 -41.04 -6.80 -6.33
N HIS A 31 -40.86 -6.17 -7.50
CA HIS A 31 -40.70 -6.89 -8.77
C HIS A 31 -39.37 -7.65 -8.84
N VAL A 32 -38.26 -7.07 -8.36
CA VAL A 32 -36.95 -7.75 -8.29
C VAL A 32 -36.98 -8.91 -7.30
N ASP A 33 -37.64 -8.77 -6.16
CA ASP A 33 -37.76 -9.81 -5.14
C ASP A 33 -38.54 -11.04 -5.66
N THR A 34 -39.57 -10.79 -6.49
CA THR A 34 -40.27 -11.88 -7.18
C THR A 34 -39.44 -12.57 -8.26
N LEU A 35 -38.39 -11.91 -8.79
CA LEU A 35 -37.46 -12.52 -9.75
C LEU A 35 -36.40 -13.37 -9.05
N THR A 36 -35.92 -12.93 -7.89
CA THR A 36 -34.89 -13.62 -7.09
C THR A 36 -35.44 -14.81 -6.31
N SER A 37 -36.74 -14.80 -5.98
CA SER A 37 -37.40 -15.89 -5.24
C SER A 37 -37.56 -17.19 -6.03
N SER A 38 -37.33 -17.18 -7.36
CA SER A 38 -37.51 -18.37 -8.22
C SER A 38 -36.25 -19.24 -8.38
N ASP A 39 -35.06 -18.75 -8.02
CA ASP A 39 -33.77 -19.44 -8.25
C ASP A 39 -32.94 -19.63 -6.97
N ALA A 40 -33.61 -19.88 -5.83
CA ALA A 40 -32.96 -20.05 -4.53
C ALA A 40 -32.28 -21.43 -4.35
N SER A 41 -31.48 -21.88 -5.33
CA SER A 41 -30.75 -23.16 -5.24
C SER A 41 -29.21 -23.07 -5.32
N SER A 42 -28.57 -21.90 -5.35
CA SER A 42 -27.09 -21.89 -5.36
C SER A 42 -26.36 -20.66 -4.83
N THR A 43 -27.02 -19.66 -4.26
CA THR A 43 -26.32 -18.56 -3.59
C THR A 43 -26.12 -18.88 -2.12
N ILE A 44 -24.90 -19.33 -1.78
CA ILE A 44 -24.45 -19.40 -0.39
C ILE A 44 -24.70 -18.01 0.23
N PRO A 45 -25.50 -17.89 1.32
CA PRO A 45 -25.82 -16.60 1.89
C PRO A 45 -24.52 -15.92 2.33
N VAL A 46 -24.23 -14.75 1.76
CA VAL A 46 -23.07 -13.95 2.15
C VAL A 46 -23.25 -13.60 3.63
N PRO A 47 -22.31 -13.99 4.51
CA PRO A 47 -22.43 -13.71 5.93
C PRO A 47 -22.67 -12.22 6.18
N SER A 48 -23.64 -11.89 7.03
CA SER A 48 -23.96 -10.50 7.38
C SER A 48 -22.76 -9.74 7.95
N SER A 49 -21.81 -10.44 8.58
CA SER A 49 -20.52 -9.92 9.01
C SER A 49 -19.65 -9.42 7.86
N LEU A 50 -19.65 -10.13 6.72
CA LEU A 50 -18.94 -9.75 5.49
C LEU A 50 -19.58 -8.51 4.85
N VAL A 51 -20.93 -8.44 4.85
CA VAL A 51 -21.66 -7.25 4.37
C VAL A 51 -21.40 -6.05 5.28
N PHE A 52 -21.41 -6.22 6.60
CA PHE A 52 -21.10 -5.16 7.55
C PHE A 52 -19.64 -4.69 7.45
N TYR A 53 -18.70 -5.62 7.26
CA TYR A 53 -17.29 -5.30 7.00
C TYR A 53 -17.13 -4.50 5.70
N ALA A 54 -17.80 -4.93 4.62
CA ALA A 54 -17.78 -4.22 3.35
C ALA A 54 -18.42 -2.83 3.47
N ALA A 55 -19.60 -2.71 4.09
CA ALA A 55 -20.28 -1.45 4.34
C ALA A 55 -19.42 -0.50 5.18
N ARG A 56 -18.74 -1.00 6.23
CA ARG A 56 -17.81 -0.21 7.03
C ARG A 56 -16.61 0.27 6.21
N ASN A 57 -16.02 -0.59 5.39
CA ASN A 57 -14.90 -0.19 4.52
C ASN A 57 -15.31 0.78 3.41
N ILE A 58 -16.58 0.76 2.97
CA ILE A 58 -17.12 1.73 2.01
C ILE A 58 -17.37 3.08 2.70
N LEU A 59 -18.01 3.07 3.88
CA LEU A 59 -18.41 4.29 4.60
C LEU A 59 -17.24 4.96 5.34
N SER A 60 -16.22 4.19 5.72
CA SER A 60 -15.08 4.66 6.51
C SER A 60 -13.84 3.81 6.21
N PRO A 61 -13.27 3.93 4.99
CA PRO A 61 -12.08 3.19 4.63
C PRO A 61 -10.92 3.59 5.55
N SER A 62 -10.40 2.62 6.32
CA SER A 62 -9.16 2.82 7.08
C SER A 62 -7.91 2.80 6.19
N PHE A 63 -8.07 2.34 4.95
CA PHE A 63 -7.02 2.20 3.97
C PHE A 63 -7.58 2.38 2.56
N ILE A 64 -7.08 3.38 1.83
CA ILE A 64 -7.52 3.69 0.47
C ILE A 64 -6.52 3.06 -0.50
N ILE A 65 -6.93 1.99 -1.17
CA ILE A 65 -6.06 1.20 -2.05
C ILE A 65 -5.51 2.06 -3.21
N GLY A 66 -6.29 3.02 -3.72
CA GLY A 66 -5.85 3.97 -4.74
C GLY A 66 -4.63 4.82 -4.34
N GLN A 67 -4.35 4.97 -3.04
CA GLN A 67 -3.22 5.74 -2.50
C GLN A 67 -1.98 4.88 -2.22
N ILE A 68 -1.98 3.59 -2.56
CA ILE A 68 -0.80 2.74 -2.39
C ILE A 68 0.47 3.32 -3.05
N PRO A 69 0.43 3.93 -4.24
CA PRO A 69 1.62 4.57 -4.81
C PRO A 69 2.24 5.65 -3.90
N ASP A 70 1.41 6.50 -3.30
CA ASP A 70 1.86 7.55 -2.38
C ASP A 70 2.40 6.97 -1.08
N LEU A 71 1.74 5.91 -0.58
CA LEU A 71 2.22 5.17 0.59
C LEU A 71 3.58 4.51 0.34
N LEU A 72 3.80 3.94 -0.85
CA LEU A 72 5.09 3.37 -1.24
C LEU A 72 6.20 4.43 -1.23
N ASN A 73 5.92 5.63 -1.73
CA ASN A 73 6.85 6.75 -1.67
C ASN A 73 7.18 7.13 -0.22
N LEU A 74 6.16 7.25 0.64
CA LEU A 74 6.35 7.60 2.05
C LEU A 74 7.17 6.54 2.81
N VAL A 75 6.83 5.26 2.61
CA VAL A 75 7.55 4.13 3.23
C VAL A 75 9.01 4.09 2.77
N THR A 76 9.27 4.45 1.51
CA THR A 76 10.64 4.60 0.99
C THR A 76 11.41 5.70 1.71
N VAL A 77 10.81 6.88 1.84
CA VAL A 77 11.44 8.00 2.54
C VAL A 77 11.78 7.61 3.99
N ILE A 78 10.87 6.91 4.67
CA ILE A 78 11.13 6.38 6.02
C ILE A 78 12.32 5.41 6.04
N ASP A 79 12.42 4.50 5.08
CA ASP A 79 13.54 3.56 4.98
C ASP A 79 14.87 4.27 4.65
N THR A 80 14.83 5.32 3.83
CA THR A 80 15.99 6.18 3.55
C THR A 80 16.48 6.88 4.81
N PHE A 81 15.58 7.49 5.59
CA PHE A 81 15.94 8.11 6.87
C PHE A 81 16.49 7.08 7.88
N ARG A 82 15.91 5.88 7.93
CA ARG A 82 16.41 4.80 8.80
C ARG A 82 17.84 4.41 8.43
N ARG A 83 18.12 4.20 7.15
CA ARG A 83 19.47 3.84 6.68
C ARG A 83 20.47 4.96 6.91
N PHE A 84 20.07 6.20 6.69
CA PHE A 84 20.88 7.37 7.03
C PHE A 84 21.21 7.40 8.53
N ALA A 85 20.22 7.18 9.41
CA ALA A 85 20.44 7.12 10.85
C ALA A 85 21.36 5.97 11.26
N VAL A 86 21.24 4.80 10.62
CA VAL A 86 22.16 3.66 10.82
C VAL A 86 23.58 4.04 10.45
N LEU A 87 23.79 4.62 9.26
CA LEU A 87 25.11 5.06 8.80
C LEU A 87 25.74 6.08 9.76
N LYS A 88 24.98 7.10 10.16
CA LYS A 88 25.48 8.11 11.09
C LYS A 88 25.71 7.58 12.50
N SER A 89 24.94 6.59 12.93
CA SER A 89 25.19 5.90 14.20
C SER A 89 26.47 5.07 14.15
N ASP A 90 26.76 4.43 13.02
CA ASP A 90 28.00 3.67 12.79
C ASP A 90 29.22 4.59 12.86
N GLU A 91 29.22 5.64 12.03
CA GLU A 91 30.29 6.66 12.00
C GLU A 91 30.52 7.25 13.40
N ALA A 92 29.45 7.63 14.11
CA ALA A 92 29.56 8.23 15.43
C ALA A 92 30.17 7.27 16.47
N LEU A 93 29.86 5.97 16.38
CA LEU A 93 30.42 4.95 17.28
C LEU A 93 31.89 4.65 16.97
N GLU A 94 32.31 4.73 15.70
CA GLU A 94 33.73 4.64 15.34
C GLU A 94 34.52 5.82 15.91
N TRP A 95 34.02 7.04 15.73
CA TRP A 95 34.65 8.24 16.30
C TRP A 95 34.68 8.21 17.84
N GLN A 96 33.61 7.73 18.47
CA GLN A 96 33.56 7.52 19.91
C GLN A 96 34.71 6.62 20.38
N GLN A 97 34.91 5.46 19.74
CA GLN A 97 35.98 4.52 20.10
C GLN A 97 37.37 5.13 19.91
N TYR A 98 37.57 5.85 18.80
CA TYR A 98 38.82 6.54 18.52
C TYR A 98 39.16 7.58 19.60
N TYR A 99 38.21 8.46 19.93
CA TYR A 99 38.45 9.52 20.93
C TYR A 99 38.48 9.01 22.37
N GLU A 100 37.80 7.90 22.70
CA GLU A 100 37.98 7.19 23.97
C GLU A 100 39.44 6.73 24.15
N HIS A 101 40.05 6.18 23.08
CA HIS A 101 41.45 5.77 23.10
C HIS A 101 42.42 6.96 23.23
N GLU A 102 42.25 7.99 22.41
CA GLU A 102 43.11 9.18 22.44
C GLU A 102 43.04 9.94 23.78
N LYS A 103 41.89 9.95 24.45
CA LYS A 103 41.76 10.46 25.82
C LYS A 103 42.55 9.65 26.83
N THR A 104 42.51 8.32 26.72
CA THR A 104 43.29 7.44 27.59
C THR A 104 44.81 7.66 27.40
N CYS A 105 45.23 8.07 26.19
CA CYS A 105 46.62 8.44 25.89
C CYS A 105 46.97 9.90 26.21
N GLY A 106 46.06 10.70 26.77
CA GLY A 106 46.29 12.09 27.16
C GLY A 106 46.40 13.09 25.99
N ARG A 107 45.93 12.73 24.79
CA ARG A 107 46.09 13.54 23.56
C ARG A 107 44.87 14.39 23.19
N ALA A 108 43.70 14.09 23.75
CA ALA A 108 42.42 14.68 23.34
C ALA A 108 41.47 15.00 24.50
N GLU A 109 41.94 15.67 25.55
CA GLU A 109 41.14 15.92 26.77
C GLU A 109 39.86 16.76 26.51
N ASP A 110 39.91 17.69 25.56
CA ASP A 110 38.81 18.63 25.26
C ASP A 110 37.65 18.02 24.45
N VAL A 111 37.79 16.81 23.92
CA VAL A 111 36.76 16.20 23.06
C VAL A 111 35.59 15.67 23.89
N ARG A 112 34.38 16.18 23.66
CA ARG A 112 33.18 15.65 24.33
C ARG A 112 32.78 14.32 23.72
N LEU A 113 32.76 13.28 24.56
CA LEU A 113 32.28 11.95 24.20
C LEU A 113 30.77 11.82 24.39
N LEU A 114 30.16 10.86 23.68
CA LEU A 114 28.77 10.47 23.84
C LEU A 114 28.54 9.89 25.24
N ALA A 115 27.37 10.17 25.79
CA ALA A 115 26.91 9.56 27.03
C ALA A 115 26.46 8.10 26.80
N ALA A 116 26.49 7.28 27.86
CA ALA A 116 26.18 5.85 27.77
C ALA A 116 24.75 5.53 27.27
N ASN A 117 23.79 6.46 27.46
CA ASN A 117 22.44 6.37 26.89
C ASN A 117 22.45 6.60 25.37
N GLU A 118 23.23 7.56 24.88
CA GLU A 118 23.37 7.89 23.46
C GLU A 118 24.05 6.75 22.70
N VAL A 119 25.14 6.21 23.27
CA VAL A 119 25.82 5.01 22.73
C VAL A 119 24.86 3.83 22.63
N ARG A 120 24.05 3.58 23.67
CA ARG A 120 23.02 2.52 23.63
C ARG A 120 21.95 2.78 22.57
N ALA A 121 21.52 4.02 22.38
CA ALA A 121 20.55 4.37 21.36
C ALA A 121 21.10 4.12 19.95
N MET A 122 22.35 4.53 19.69
CA MET A 122 23.04 4.30 18.42
C MET A 122 23.21 2.80 18.11
N ARG A 123 23.65 2.00 19.09
CA ARG A 123 23.77 0.54 18.93
C ARG A 123 22.43 -0.12 18.59
N ARG A 124 21.32 0.34 19.18
CA ARG A 124 19.97 -0.19 18.85
C ARG A 124 19.59 0.03 17.38
N PHE A 125 20.05 1.11 16.73
CA PHE A 125 19.81 1.30 15.30
C PHE A 125 20.60 0.28 14.47
N LEU A 126 21.86 0.03 14.83
CA LEU A 126 22.70 -0.97 14.16
C LEU A 126 22.15 -2.39 14.33
N ASP A 127 21.75 -2.76 15.55
CA ASP A 127 21.23 -4.11 15.85
C ASP A 127 19.97 -4.44 15.04
N LYS A 128 19.16 -3.42 14.73
CA LYS A 128 17.87 -3.59 14.04
C LYS A 128 17.96 -3.41 12.53
N LYS A 129 19.11 -2.99 11.98
CA LYS A 129 19.24 -2.58 10.57
C LYS A 129 18.72 -3.64 9.58
N ASP A 130 19.13 -4.89 9.78
CA ASP A 130 18.82 -5.97 8.83
C ASP A 130 17.38 -6.45 8.99
N ALA A 131 16.87 -6.48 10.23
CA ALA A 131 15.48 -6.82 10.50
C ALA A 131 14.52 -5.80 9.88
N GLN A 132 14.78 -4.50 10.12
CA GLN A 132 13.98 -3.41 9.57
C GLN A 132 14.04 -3.36 8.04
N ARG A 133 15.21 -3.66 7.46
CA ARG A 133 15.34 -3.73 6.00
C ARG A 133 14.52 -4.87 5.40
N ARG A 134 14.48 -6.04 6.06
CA ARG A 134 13.63 -7.16 5.63
C ARG A 134 12.15 -6.79 5.73
N GLU A 135 11.73 -6.18 6.84
CA GLU A 135 10.35 -5.72 7.04
C GLU A 135 9.92 -4.72 5.96
N TYR A 136 10.77 -3.75 5.63
CA TYR A 136 10.52 -2.81 4.53
C TYR A 136 10.29 -3.53 3.20
N ILE A 137 11.16 -4.49 2.83
CA ILE A 137 11.04 -5.22 1.57
C ILE A 137 9.72 -6.01 1.52
N VAL A 138 9.36 -6.68 2.62
CA VAL A 138 8.10 -7.42 2.72
C VAL A 138 6.92 -6.47 2.55
N LEU A 139 6.92 -5.33 3.25
CA LEU A 139 5.86 -4.33 3.18
C LEU A 139 5.67 -3.80 1.75
N VAL A 140 6.76 -3.42 1.07
CA VAL A 140 6.71 -2.95 -0.32
C VAL A 140 6.13 -4.02 -1.24
N ARG A 141 6.58 -5.28 -1.12
CA ARG A 141 6.05 -6.40 -1.94
C ARG A 141 4.56 -6.63 -1.70
N CYS A 142 4.11 -6.58 -0.44
CA CYS A 142 2.70 -6.72 -0.09
C CYS A 142 1.85 -5.60 -0.70
N LEU A 143 2.32 -4.35 -0.61
CA LEU A 143 1.62 -3.19 -1.15
C LEU A 143 1.52 -3.24 -2.68
N ILE A 144 2.63 -3.55 -3.36
CA ILE A 144 2.63 -3.72 -4.83
C ILE A 144 1.64 -4.82 -5.23
N ARG A 145 1.70 -5.99 -4.59
CA ARG A 145 0.79 -7.11 -4.88
C ARG A 145 -0.67 -6.72 -4.69
N LEU A 146 -0.99 -6.06 -3.57
CA LEU A 146 -2.35 -5.62 -3.26
C LEU A 146 -2.88 -4.64 -4.31
N TYR A 147 -2.06 -3.67 -4.71
CA TYR A 147 -2.44 -2.69 -5.71
C TYR A 147 -2.59 -3.28 -7.11
N THR A 148 -1.74 -4.23 -7.49
CA THR A 148 -1.87 -4.95 -8.75
C THR A 148 -3.17 -5.76 -8.80
N HIS A 149 -3.54 -6.45 -7.71
CA HIS A 149 -4.83 -7.15 -7.64
C HIS A 149 -6.02 -6.21 -7.72
N TYR A 150 -5.93 -5.04 -7.08
CA TYR A 150 -6.94 -4.00 -7.18
C TYR A 150 -7.12 -3.52 -8.64
N LEU A 151 -6.03 -3.11 -9.29
CA LEU A 151 -6.10 -2.63 -10.67
C LEU A 151 -6.68 -3.66 -11.64
N TRP A 152 -6.47 -4.96 -11.38
CA TRP A 152 -7.05 -6.01 -12.21
C TRP A 152 -8.58 -6.04 -12.23
N THR A 153 -9.22 -5.59 -11.15
CA THR A 153 -10.66 -5.69 -10.94
C THR A 153 -11.35 -4.33 -10.91
N ALA A 154 -10.57 -3.25 -10.87
CA ALA A 154 -11.08 -1.89 -10.73
C ALA A 154 -11.36 -1.23 -12.11
N PRO A 155 -12.21 -0.19 -12.14
CA PRO A 155 -12.44 0.62 -13.35
C PRO A 155 -11.15 1.22 -13.91
N GLU A 156 -10.14 1.45 -13.06
CA GLU A 156 -8.82 1.95 -13.45
C GLU A 156 -7.88 0.87 -14.00
N SER A 157 -8.39 -0.31 -14.38
CA SER A 157 -7.61 -1.40 -14.99
C SER A 157 -6.80 -1.00 -16.21
N CYS A 158 -7.22 0.03 -16.96
CA CYS A 158 -6.46 0.61 -18.05
C CYS A 158 -5.09 1.16 -17.62
N LEU A 159 -4.92 1.51 -16.33
CA LEU A 159 -3.66 1.98 -15.76
C LEU A 159 -2.71 0.84 -15.37
N LEU A 160 -3.15 -0.43 -15.43
CA LEU A 160 -2.37 -1.58 -14.97
C LEU A 160 -1.00 -1.65 -15.65
N ALA A 161 -0.94 -1.52 -16.98
CA ALA A 161 0.33 -1.56 -17.71
C ALA A 161 1.28 -0.42 -17.28
N LYS A 162 0.76 0.80 -17.14
CA LYS A 162 1.53 1.95 -16.66
C LYS A 162 2.06 1.72 -15.25
N ARG A 163 1.21 1.24 -14.33
CA ARG A 163 1.57 1.01 -12.93
C ARG A 163 2.50 -0.17 -12.73
N LEU A 164 2.37 -1.22 -13.54
CA LEU A 164 3.33 -2.31 -13.56
C LEU A 164 4.69 -1.84 -14.05
N ASN A 165 4.75 -0.95 -15.05
CA ASN A 165 6.01 -0.32 -15.42
C ASN A 165 6.57 0.57 -14.30
N ASP A 166 5.70 1.30 -13.60
CA ASP A 166 6.12 2.06 -12.41
C ASP A 166 6.71 1.16 -11.33
N PHE A 167 6.30 -0.10 -11.20
CA PHE A 167 6.82 -1.03 -10.20
C PHE A 167 7.99 -1.90 -10.67
N PHE A 168 8.08 -2.14 -11.98
CA PHE A 168 9.04 -3.03 -12.61
C PHE A 168 9.59 -2.38 -13.89
N PRO A 169 10.33 -1.25 -13.76
CA PRO A 169 10.84 -0.54 -14.91
C PRO A 169 11.85 -1.41 -15.67
N GLY A 170 11.69 -1.50 -16.99
CA GLY A 170 12.53 -2.31 -17.88
C GLY A 170 12.18 -3.80 -17.92
N SER A 171 11.12 -4.23 -17.24
CA SER A 171 10.61 -5.62 -17.36
C SER A 171 9.71 -5.85 -18.58
N PHE A 172 9.32 -4.79 -19.29
CA PHE A 172 8.42 -4.86 -20.44
C PHE A 172 9.06 -4.19 -21.67
N ASN A 173 9.20 -4.96 -22.76
CA ASN A 173 9.74 -4.45 -24.03
C ASN A 173 8.85 -3.31 -24.58
N GLY A 174 9.45 -2.13 -24.80
CA GLY A 174 8.75 -0.97 -25.35
C GLY A 174 8.14 -0.02 -24.32
N ALA A 175 8.34 -0.26 -23.02
CA ALA A 175 7.87 0.60 -21.94
C ALA A 175 9.03 1.09 -21.03
N ASP A 176 10.19 1.45 -21.61
CA ASP A 176 11.32 2.04 -20.86
C ASP A 176 11.06 3.50 -20.43
N MET A 177 9.88 3.78 -19.87
CA MET A 177 9.63 5.06 -19.23
C MET A 177 10.20 5.04 -17.80
N PRO A 178 11.00 6.05 -17.41
CA PRO A 178 11.47 6.19 -16.04
C PRO A 178 10.27 6.35 -15.10
N SER A 179 10.28 5.62 -13.99
CA SER A 179 9.24 5.73 -12.96
C SER A 179 9.54 6.88 -12.01
N ASP A 180 8.50 7.64 -11.66
CA ASP A 180 8.56 8.69 -10.63
C ASP A 180 8.53 8.11 -9.19
N LEU A 181 8.38 6.79 -9.03
CA LEU A 181 8.31 6.17 -7.71
C LEU A 181 9.69 6.05 -7.07
N LEU A 182 9.80 6.61 -5.86
CA LEU A 182 11.08 6.78 -5.15
C LEU A 182 11.69 5.45 -4.70
N PHE A 183 10.92 4.37 -4.59
CA PHE A 183 11.42 3.10 -4.08
C PHE A 183 12.45 2.41 -5.00
N HIS A 184 12.58 2.88 -6.25
CA HIS A 184 13.59 2.43 -7.21
C HIS A 184 14.97 3.03 -7.00
N VAL A 185 15.06 4.19 -6.33
CA VAL A 185 16.31 4.93 -6.13
C VAL A 185 17.34 4.09 -5.35
N ASP A 186 16.88 3.15 -4.53
CA ASP A 186 17.72 2.34 -3.64
C ASP A 186 17.71 0.83 -3.92
N LEU A 187 16.98 0.40 -4.95
CA LEU A 187 17.17 -0.94 -5.50
C LEU A 187 18.43 -0.87 -6.39
N SER A 188 19.58 -1.24 -5.81
CA SER A 188 20.82 -1.38 -6.58
C SER A 188 20.54 -2.16 -7.87
N GLU A 189 21.25 -1.84 -8.96
CA GLU A 189 21.02 -2.44 -10.29
C GLU A 189 20.91 -3.97 -10.27
N LYS A 190 21.57 -4.61 -9.29
CA LYS A 190 21.55 -6.06 -9.07
C LYS A 190 20.21 -6.59 -8.55
N ARG A 191 19.42 -5.81 -7.80
CA ARG A 191 18.10 -6.21 -7.27
C ARG A 191 16.93 -5.84 -8.19
N ARG A 192 17.11 -4.92 -9.14
CA ARG A 192 16.13 -4.67 -10.22
C ARG A 192 15.87 -5.91 -11.08
N ARG A 193 16.82 -6.85 -11.15
CA ARG A 193 16.72 -8.11 -11.91
C ARG A 193 16.16 -9.31 -11.12
N ILE A 194 16.19 -9.28 -9.78
CA ILE A 194 15.87 -10.45 -8.94
C ILE A 194 14.36 -10.54 -8.62
N SER A 195 13.56 -9.52 -8.96
CA SER A 195 12.10 -9.62 -8.77
C SER A 195 11.39 -10.48 -9.84
N CYS A 196 12.13 -11.07 -10.78
CA CYS A 196 11.62 -11.89 -11.87
C CYS A 196 11.83 -13.41 -11.69
N ASP A 197 12.32 -13.86 -10.54
CA ASP A 197 12.33 -15.28 -10.13
C ASP A 197 11.29 -15.55 -9.02
#